data_AF-A0A9C8Q211-F1
#
_entry.id   AF-A0A9C8Q211-F1
#
_cell.length_a   1.000
_cell.length_b   1.000
_cell.length_c   1.000
_cell.angle_alpha   90.00
_cell.angle_beta   90.00
_cell.angle_gamma   90.00
#
_symmetry.space_group_name_H-M   'P 1'
#
loop_
_entity.id
_entity.type
_entity.pdbx_description
1 polymer ?
#
loop_
_entity_poly.entity_id
_entity_poly.type
_entity_poly.pdbx_seq_one_letter_code
_entity_poly.pdbx_strand_id
1 'polypeptide(L)'
;MLKIFGKFVIGGRSGKREQAWAVFLLWCFAFGWAAFKEASGVPMDGTQAILSVALWPVIVNLAAAHGMEWFSTQTTWGGADGGPE
;
A
#
# COMPACT_ATOMS: atom_id res chain seq x y z
N MET A 1 17.85 0.06 -8.53
CA MET A 1 16.84 -0.32 -7.53
C MET A 1 16.19 0.88 -6.83
N LEU A 2 16.92 1.85 -6.28
CA LEU A 2 16.31 3.04 -5.63
C LEU A 2 15.37 3.86 -6.54
N LYS A 3 15.66 4.00 -7.84
CA LYS A 3 14.82 4.78 -8.77
C LYS A 3 13.44 4.15 -9.03
N ILE A 4 13.34 2.82 -9.02
CA ILE A 4 12.06 2.11 -9.20
C ILE A 4 11.22 2.23 -7.92
N PHE A 5 11.87 2.08 -6.76
CA PHE A 5 11.24 2.29 -5.46
C PHE A 5 10.72 3.72 -5.31
N GLY A 6 11.51 4.74 -5.67
CA GLY A 6 11.08 6.14 -5.63
C GLY A 6 9.91 6.42 -6.57
N LYS A 7 9.89 5.81 -7.77
CA LYS A 7 8.78 6.01 -8.71
C LYS A 7 7.48 5.36 -8.23
N PHE A 8 7.54 4.15 -7.68
CA PHE A 8 6.37 3.47 -7.15
C PHE A 8 5.90 4.03 -5.79
N VAL A 9 6.81 4.48 -4.92
CA VAL A 9 6.49 4.97 -3.57
C VAL A 9 6.15 6.46 -3.53
N ILE A 10 6.66 7.28 -4.45
CA ILE A 10 6.58 8.75 -4.33
C ILE A 10 5.87 9.44 -5.51
N GLY A 11 5.69 8.82 -6.69
CA GLY A 11 5.35 9.57 -7.91
C GLY A 11 4.08 9.17 -8.66
N GLY A 12 2.95 9.83 -8.40
CA GLY A 12 1.85 9.98 -9.37
C GLY A 12 0.48 10.20 -8.74
N ARG A 13 -0.31 11.14 -9.27
CA ARG A 13 -1.69 11.45 -8.84
C ARG A 13 -2.65 10.24 -9.01
N SER A 14 -2.30 9.30 -9.90
CA SER A 14 -2.92 7.97 -10.09
C SER A 14 -2.17 6.83 -9.36
N GLY A 15 -0.97 7.07 -8.84
CA GLY A 15 -0.03 6.06 -8.37
C GLY A 15 -0.07 5.78 -6.86
N LYS A 16 -0.69 6.65 -6.05
CA LYS A 16 -0.77 6.45 -4.58
C LYS A 16 -1.61 5.24 -4.19
N ARG A 17 -2.69 4.96 -4.93
CA ARG A 17 -3.52 3.77 -4.73
C ARG A 17 -2.78 2.50 -5.13
N GLU A 18 -2.17 2.50 -6.31
CA GLU A 18 -1.39 1.37 -6.81
C GLU A 18 -0.19 1.06 -5.91
N GLN A 19 0.48 2.09 -5.41
CA GLN A 19 1.51 1.94 -4.38
C GLN A 19 0.95 1.26 -3.13
N ALA A 20 -0.17 1.78 -2.59
CA ALA A 20 -0.71 1.25 -1.36
C ALA A 20 -1.11 -0.23 -1.50
N TRP A 21 -1.68 -0.60 -2.64
CA TRP A 21 -1.92 -2.00 -3.00
C TRP A 21 -0.62 -2.81 -3.12
N ALA A 22 0.41 -2.28 -3.78
CA ALA A 22 1.70 -2.97 -3.90
C ALA A 22 2.34 -3.23 -2.53
N VAL A 23 2.29 -2.25 -1.62
CA VAL A 23 2.78 -2.39 -0.25
C VAL A 23 1.95 -3.41 0.54
N PHE A 24 0.63 -3.40 0.39
CA PHE A 24 -0.26 -4.39 1.02
C PHE A 24 0.01 -5.81 0.53
N LEU A 25 0.09 -6.01 -0.79
CA LEU A 25 0.38 -7.31 -1.39
C LEU A 25 1.76 -7.83 -0.99
N LEU A 26 2.76 -6.94 -0.89
CA LEU A 26 4.09 -7.29 -0.40
C LEU A 26 4.03 -7.77 1.07
N TRP A 27 3.25 -7.08 1.91
CA TRP A 27 3.04 -7.51 3.29
C TRP A 27 2.34 -8.88 3.35
N CYS A 28 1.29 -9.10 2.55
CA CYS A 28 0.61 -10.40 2.48
C CYS A 28 1.55 -11.53 2.04
N PHE A 29 2.41 -11.27 1.04
CA PHE A 29 3.41 -12.25 0.62
C PHE A 29 4.42 -12.56 1.73
N ALA A 30 4.94 -11.52 2.40
CA ALA A 30 5.87 -11.69 3.51
C ALA A 30 5.24 -12.47 4.68
N PHE A 31 3.96 -12.21 4.98
CA PHE A 31 3.20 -12.94 5.99
C PHE A 31 2.97 -14.40 5.60
N GLY A 32 2.53 -14.67 4.37
CA GLY A 32 2.36 -16.02 3.87
C GLY A 32 3.68 -16.81 3.85
N TRP A 33 4.79 -16.16 3.50
CA TRP A 33 6.12 -16.75 3.59
C TRP A 33 6.54 -17.08 5.02
N ALA A 34 6.32 -16.17 5.96
CA ALA A 34 6.61 -16.39 7.38
C ALA A 34 5.80 -17.59 7.93
N ALA A 35 4.50 -17.65 7.62
CA ALA A 35 3.64 -18.77 8.00
C ALA A 35 4.11 -20.10 7.38
N PHE A 36 4.53 -20.10 6.12
CA PHE A 36 5.09 -21.29 5.48
C PHE A 36 6.40 -21.76 6.16
N LYS A 37 7.27 -20.83 6.51
CA LYS A 37 8.52 -21.12 7.22
C LYS A 37 8.29 -21.68 8.62
N GLU A 38 7.34 -21.10 9.34
CA GLU A 38 6.91 -21.58 10.65
C GLU A 38 6.32 -22.98 10.57
N ALA A 39 5.45 -23.25 9.59
CA ALA A 39 4.91 -24.59 9.32
C ALA A 39 6.00 -25.62 8.95
N SER A 40 7.13 -25.14 8.40
CA SER A 40 8.31 -25.98 8.11
C SER A 40 9.21 -26.21 9.34
N GLY A 41 8.79 -25.78 10.53
CA GLY A 41 9.52 -25.94 11.79
C GLY A 41 10.63 -24.92 12.03
N VAL A 42 10.69 -23.84 11.24
CA VAL A 42 11.66 -22.76 11.47
C VAL A 42 11.07 -21.76 12.48
N PRO A 43 11.77 -21.43 13.57
CA PRO A 43 11.28 -20.46 14.53
C PRO A 43 11.19 -19.06 13.90
N MET A 44 10.02 -18.43 13.98
CA MET A 44 9.67 -17.17 13.31
C MET A 44 9.18 -16.08 14.27
N ASP A 45 9.33 -16.25 15.60
CA ASP A 45 8.74 -15.35 16.61
C ASP A 45 9.07 -13.86 16.38
N GLY A 46 10.35 -13.56 16.12
CA GLY A 46 10.79 -12.19 15.82
C GLY A 46 10.21 -11.65 14.52
N THR A 47 10.12 -12.49 13.49
CA THR A 47 9.54 -12.12 12.18
C THR A 47 8.03 -11.89 12.29
N GLN A 48 7.31 -12.72 13.05
CA GLN A 48 5.88 -12.54 13.33
C GLN A 48 5.64 -11.23 14.10
N ALA A 49 6.46 -10.91 15.10
CA ALA A 49 6.35 -9.67 15.86
C ALA A 49 6.51 -8.44 14.95
N ILE A 50 7.53 -8.44 14.07
CA ILE A 50 7.76 -7.37 13.10
C ILE A 50 6.59 -7.24 12.13
N LEU A 51 6.12 -8.35 11.56
CA LEU A 51 5.01 -8.34 10.61
C LEU A 51 3.70 -7.85 11.26
N SER A 52 3.46 -8.22 12.51
CA SER A 52 2.30 -7.77 13.29
C SER A 52 2.33 -6.27 13.54
N VAL A 53 3.50 -5.71 13.91
CA VAL A 53 3.66 -4.26 14.07
C VAL A 53 3.54 -3.53 12.73
N ALA A 54 4.10 -4.10 11.66
CA ALA A 54 4.06 -3.53 10.32
C ALA A 54 2.66 -3.55 9.69
N LEU A 55 1.73 -4.37 10.18
CA LEU A 55 0.36 -4.43 9.66
C LEU A 55 -0.35 -3.08 9.80
N TRP A 56 -0.21 -2.40 10.93
CA TRP A 56 -0.88 -1.12 11.19
C TRP A 56 -0.54 -0.04 10.17
N PRO A 57 0.74 0.31 9.93
CA PRO A 57 1.07 1.31 8.92
C PRO A 57 0.65 0.89 7.50
N VAL A 58 0.65 -0.41 7.18
CA VAL A 58 0.18 -0.91 5.87
C VAL A 58 -1.32 -0.66 5.69
N ILE A 59 -2.15 -0.99 6.69
CA ILE A 59 -3.60 -0.74 6.65
C ILE A 59 -3.89 0.76 6.60
N VAL A 60 -3.21 1.56 7.43
CA VAL A 60 -3.39 3.02 7.44
C VAL A 60 -3.04 3.63 6.08
N ASN A 61 -1.95 3.18 5.45
CA ASN A 61 -1.57 3.64 4.12
C ASN A 61 -2.61 3.28 3.05
N LEU A 62 -3.16 2.05 3.11
CA LEU A 62 -4.21 1.60 2.20
C LEU A 62 -5.51 2.40 2.39
N ALA A 63 -5.94 2.60 3.62
CA ALA A 63 -7.13 3.38 3.96
C ALA A 63 -6.97 4.86 3.55
N ALA A 64 -5.82 5.47 3.82
CA ALA A 64 -5.54 6.84 3.42
C ALA A 64 -5.53 7.01 1.89
N ALA A 65 -4.94 6.08 1.15
CA ALA A 65 -4.91 6.15 -0.31
C ALA A 65 -6.32 6.07 -0.92
N HIS A 66 -7.20 5.21 -0.39
CA HIS A 66 -8.59 5.10 -0.84
C HIS A 66 -9.45 6.27 -0.36
N GLY A 67 -9.25 6.74 0.88
CA GLY A 67 -9.92 7.92 1.41
C GLY A 67 -9.63 9.16 0.59
N MET A 68 -8.36 9.37 0.19
CA MET A 68 -7.97 10.49 -0.67
C MET A 68 -8.60 10.40 -2.08
N GLU A 69 -8.77 9.20 -2.62
CA GLU A 69 -9.49 9.01 -3.89
C GLU A 69 -10.98 9.38 -3.75
N TRP A 70 -11.64 8.91 -2.69
CA TRP A 70 -13.03 9.26 -2.39
C TRP A 70 -13.21 10.78 -2.20
N PHE A 71 -12.37 11.42 -1.37
CA PHE A 71 -12.39 12.87 -1.17
C PHE A 71 -12.17 13.65 -2.49
N SER A 72 -11.22 13.21 -3.32
CA SER A 72 -10.94 13.86 -4.62
C SER A 72 -12.12 13.76 -5.60
N THR A 73 -12.87 12.66 -5.55
CA THR A 73 -14.05 12.42 -6.40
C THR A 73 -15.23 13.28 -5.95
N GLN A 74 -15.41 13.46 -4.64
CA GLN A 74 -16.52 14.23 -4.08
C GLN A 74 -16.34 15.76 -4.18
N THR A 75 -15.10 16.24 -4.30
CA THR A 75 -14.80 17.69 -4.21
C THR A 75 -14.70 18.43 -5.55
N THR A 76 -15.00 17.79 -6.70
CA THR A 76 -15.01 18.45 -8.04
C THR A 76 -13.66 19.07 -8.47
N TRP A 77 -12.55 18.78 -7.80
CA TRP A 77 -11.20 19.22 -8.24
C TRP A 77 -10.59 18.36 -9.38
N GLY A 78 -11.40 17.47 -9.99
CA GLY A 78 -10.96 16.56 -11.04
C GLY A 78 -11.89 16.44 -12.25
N GLY A 79 -12.97 17.23 -12.32
CA GLY A 79 -13.98 17.10 -13.38
C GLY A 79 -14.57 18.41 -13.92
N ALA A 80 -14.03 19.57 -13.51
CA ALA A 80 -14.51 20.87 -13.96
C ALA A 80 -13.62 21.52 -15.02
N ASP A 81 -12.89 20.73 -15.81
CA ASP A 81 -12.32 21.20 -17.09
C ASP A 81 -13.40 21.10 -18.20
N GLY A 82 -14.60 21.58 -17.91
CA GLY A 82 -15.60 21.94 -18.91
C GLY A 82 -15.08 23.19 -19.62
N GLY A 83 -14.23 22.98 -20.62
CA GLY A 83 -13.93 24.00 -21.61
C GLY A 83 -15.23 24.47 -22.28
N PRO A 84 -15.36 25.76 -22.62
CA PRO A 84 -16.57 26.27 -23.25
C PRO A 84 -16.71 25.67 -24.65
N GLU A 85 -17.85 25.03 -24.88
CA GLU A 85 -18.43 24.83 -26.22
C GLU A 85 -18.84 26.18 -26.82
#